data_AF-A0A3M0Z090-F1
#
_entry.id   AF-A0A3M0Z090-F1
#
_cell.length_a   1.000
_cell.length_b   1.000
_cell.length_c   1.000
_cell.angle_alpha   90.00
_cell.angle_beta   90.00
_cell.angle_gamma   90.00
#
_symmetry.space_group_name_H-M   'P 1'
#
loop_
_entity.id
_entity.type
_entity.pdbx_description
1 polymer ?
#
loop_
_entity_poly.entity_id
_entity_poly.type
_entity_poly.pdbx_seq_one_letter_code
_entity_poly.pdbx_strand_id
1 'polypeptide(L)'
;MIATQHQPSAEAIAAWLEQHWRPRFQADGGDIMVGDWQTDGTLEMIARGECARCHLTDGCVKQFLEAKIREQFGTSVTLRIKRVQPYFWDR
;
A
#
# COMPACT_ATOMS: atom_id res chain seq x y z
N MET A 1 -1.02 -28.38 21.24
CA MET A 1 -1.49 -26.99 21.40
C MET A 1 -1.41 -26.34 20.04
N ILE A 2 -2.55 -26.18 19.35
CA ILE A 2 -2.61 -25.61 18.01
C ILE A 2 -2.62 -24.10 18.21
N ALA A 3 -1.54 -23.41 17.84
CA ALA A 3 -1.50 -21.96 17.88
C ALA A 3 -2.58 -21.42 16.93
N THR A 4 -3.61 -20.80 17.47
CA THR A 4 -4.64 -20.11 16.70
C THR A 4 -3.95 -18.92 16.03
N GLN A 5 -3.62 -19.08 14.74
CA GLN A 5 -3.00 -18.01 13.96
C GLN A 5 -4.07 -16.93 13.77
N HIS A 6 -3.93 -15.81 14.50
CA HIS A 6 -4.84 -14.68 14.38
C HIS A 6 -4.44 -13.89 13.14
N GLN A 7 -4.98 -14.30 11.98
CA GLN A 7 -4.76 -13.62 10.72
C GLN A 7 -5.44 -12.23 10.80
N PRO A 8 -4.73 -11.13 10.56
CA PRO A 8 -5.31 -9.79 10.66
C PRO A 8 -6.34 -9.59 9.55
N SER A 9 -7.43 -8.91 9.86
CA SER A 9 -8.44 -8.56 8.86
C SER A 9 -7.87 -7.56 7.84
N ALA A 10 -8.42 -7.59 6.62
CA ALA A 10 -8.11 -6.60 5.58
C ALA A 10 -8.24 -5.15 6.09
N GLU A 11 -9.24 -4.90 6.92
CA GLU A 11 -9.52 -3.61 7.56
C GLU A 11 -8.40 -3.19 8.53
N ALA A 12 -7.83 -4.13 9.29
CA ALA A 12 -6.73 -3.84 10.21
C ALA A 12 -5.45 -3.43 9.45
N ILE A 13 -5.15 -4.11 8.34
CA ILE A 13 -4.02 -3.77 7.48
C ILE A 13 -4.25 -2.39 6.84
N ALA A 14 -5.45 -2.15 6.31
CA ALA A 14 -5.82 -0.87 5.70
C ALA A 14 -5.70 0.30 6.69
N ALA A 15 -6.28 0.16 7.89
CA ALA A 15 -6.20 1.17 8.92
C ALA A 15 -4.75 1.45 9.33
N TRP A 16 -3.92 0.42 9.46
CA TRP A 16 -2.51 0.58 9.80
C TRP A 16 -1.74 1.32 8.70
N LEU A 17 -1.95 0.98 7.43
CA LEU A 17 -1.32 1.67 6.29
C LEU A 17 -1.71 3.16 6.25
N GLU A 18 -2.99 3.47 6.42
CA GLU A 18 -3.51 4.85 6.44
C GLU A 18 -2.97 5.65 7.64
N GLN A 19 -2.90 5.05 8.82
CA GLN A 19 -2.48 5.76 10.04
C GLN A 19 -0.95 5.92 10.13
N HIS A 20 -0.18 4.94 9.66
CA HIS A 20 1.26 4.91 9.89
C HIS A 20 2.03 5.34 8.64
N TRP A 21 1.69 4.82 7.46
CA TRP A 21 2.56 4.98 6.28
C TRP A 21 2.15 6.11 5.37
N ARG A 22 0.85 6.30 5.15
CA ARG A 22 0.37 7.38 4.29
C ARG A 22 0.90 8.77 4.69
N PRO A 23 0.91 9.18 5.97
CA PRO A 23 1.44 10.50 6.35
C PRO A 23 2.93 10.67 6.03
N ARG A 24 3.70 9.57 5.99
CA ARG A 24 5.13 9.58 5.66
C ARG A 24 5.35 9.78 4.17
N PHE A 25 4.57 9.09 3.32
CA PHE A 25 4.61 9.34 1.87
C PHE A 25 4.16 10.76 1.52
N GLN A 26 3.20 11.31 2.27
CA GLN A 26 2.78 12.71 2.15
C GLN A 26 3.87 13.70 2.54
N ALA A 27 4.64 13.41 3.58
CA ALA A 27 5.80 14.23 3.94
C ALA A 27 6.87 14.26 2.83
N ASP A 28 6.97 13.19 2.03
CA ASP A 28 7.87 13.07 0.87
C ASP A 28 7.28 13.64 -0.45
N GLY A 29 6.09 14.25 -0.41
CA GLY A 29 5.44 14.87 -1.56
C GLY A 29 4.60 13.92 -2.44
N GLY A 30 4.48 12.65 -2.06
CA GLY A 30 3.58 11.68 -2.68
C GLY A 30 2.27 11.47 -1.91
N ASP A 31 1.42 10.58 -2.39
CA ASP A 31 0.34 10.03 -1.58
C ASP A 31 0.09 8.58 -2.00
N ILE A 32 -0.11 7.69 -1.02
CA ILE A 32 -0.39 6.27 -1.22
C ILE A 32 -1.60 5.92 -0.37
N MET A 33 -2.74 5.69 -1.02
CA MET A 33 -4.01 5.39 -0.35
C MET A 33 -4.36 3.92 -0.52
N VAL A 34 -5.09 3.37 0.44
CA VAL A 34 -5.63 2.01 0.31
C VAL A 34 -6.79 2.01 -0.69
N GLY A 35 -6.74 1.12 -1.67
CA GLY A 35 -7.81 0.82 -2.62
C GLY A 35 -8.51 -0.50 -2.30
N ASP A 36 -9.08 -1.13 -3.31
CA ASP A 36 -9.88 -2.34 -3.13
C ASP A 36 -9.03 -3.60 -2.92
N TRP A 37 -9.52 -4.50 -2.07
CA TRP A 37 -9.07 -5.89 -2.04
C TRP A 37 -9.69 -6.64 -3.21
N GLN A 38 -8.84 -7.14 -4.10
CA GLN A 38 -9.24 -7.92 -5.25
C GLN A 38 -9.65 -9.34 -4.84
N THR A 39 -10.45 -10.00 -5.68
CA THR A 39 -10.92 -11.37 -5.45
C THR A 39 -9.80 -12.40 -5.46
N ASP A 40 -8.64 -12.07 -6.04
CA ASP A 40 -7.43 -12.91 -6.05
C ASP A 40 -6.54 -12.73 -4.80
N GLY A 41 -6.96 -11.89 -3.84
CA GLY A 41 -6.21 -11.61 -2.61
C GLY A 41 -5.16 -10.51 -2.75
N THR A 42 -5.08 -9.83 -3.89
CA THR A 42 -4.22 -8.64 -4.08
C THR A 42 -4.87 -7.41 -3.46
N LEU A 43 -4.09 -6.60 -2.72
CA LEU A 43 -4.53 -5.29 -2.25
C LEU A 43 -4.08 -4.20 -3.23
N GLU A 44 -5.04 -3.47 -3.81
CA GLU A 44 -4.75 -2.30 -4.64
C GLU A 44 -4.35 -1.11 -3.76
N MET A 45 -3.28 -0.42 -4.14
CA MET A 45 -2.85 0.83 -3.53
C MET A 45 -2.89 1.92 -4.59
N ILE A 46 -3.44 3.09 -4.26
CA ILE A 46 -3.60 4.20 -5.18
C ILE A 46 -2.48 5.20 -4.95
N ALA A 47 -1.58 5.33 -5.92
CA ALA A 47 -0.51 6.32 -5.91
C ALA A 47 -0.94 7.64 -6.58
N ARG A 48 -0.70 8.76 -5.90
CA ARG A 48 -0.91 10.13 -6.38
C ARG A 48 0.33 10.99 -6.10
N GLY A 49 0.30 12.24 -6.59
CA GLY A 49 1.41 13.19 -6.41
C GLY A 49 2.71 12.66 -7.03
N GLU A 50 3.83 12.90 -6.35
CA GLU A 50 5.14 12.44 -6.81
C GLU A 50 5.24 10.91 -6.91
N CYS A 51 4.58 10.16 -6.01
CA CYS A 51 4.55 8.70 -6.07
C CYS A 51 3.86 8.15 -7.33
N ALA A 52 2.93 8.88 -7.95
CA ALA A 52 2.35 8.45 -9.22
C ALA A 52 3.34 8.55 -10.40
N ARG A 53 4.32 9.46 -10.30
CA ARG A 53 5.29 9.78 -11.36
C ARG A 53 6.61 9.05 -11.20
N CYS A 54 7.00 8.71 -9.96
CA CYS A 54 8.27 8.07 -9.69
C CYS A 54 8.35 6.69 -10.37
N HIS A 55 9.38 6.46 -11.20
CA HIS A 55 9.59 5.18 -11.87
C HIS A 55 9.84 4.04 -10.87
N LEU A 56 10.37 4.37 -9.70
CA LEU A 56 10.70 3.40 -8.67
C LEU A 56 9.52 3.04 -7.76
N THR A 57 8.32 3.62 -7.91
CA THR A 57 7.19 3.36 -7.00
C THR A 57 6.87 1.87 -6.82
N ASP A 58 6.92 1.07 -7.88
CA ASP A 58 6.68 -0.38 -7.81
C ASP A 58 7.83 -1.16 -7.12
N GLY A 59 9.03 -0.61 -7.08
CA GLY A 59 10.15 -1.20 -6.34
C GLY A 59 10.18 -0.70 -4.90
N CYS A 60 10.16 0.61 -4.73
CA CYS A 60 10.26 1.28 -3.43
C CYS A 60 8.99 1.09 -2.61
N VAL A 61 7.84 1.59 -3.07
CA VAL A 61 6.63 1.62 -2.24
C VAL A 61 6.04 0.23 -2.07
N LYS A 62 5.87 -0.50 -3.18
CA LYS A 62 5.25 -1.83 -3.17
C LYS A 62 6.04 -2.79 -2.28
N GLN A 63 7.32 -3.04 -2.60
CA GLN A 63 8.11 -4.05 -1.88
C GLN A 63 8.33 -3.66 -0.42
N PHE A 64 8.54 -2.37 -0.15
CA PHE A 64 8.69 -1.88 1.21
C PHE A 64 7.41 -2.11 2.03
N LEU A 65 6.24 -1.76 1.50
CA LEU A 65 4.99 -1.97 2.22
C LEU A 65 4.66 -3.45 2.40
N GLU A 66 4.90 -4.30 1.39
CA GLU A 66 4.75 -5.75 1.52
C GLU A 66 5.64 -6.30 2.66
N ALA A 67 6.91 -5.87 2.72
CA ALA A 67 7.82 -6.25 3.80
C ALA A 67 7.33 -5.76 5.18
N LYS A 68 6.86 -4.51 5.25
CA LYS A 68 6.37 -3.90 6.50
C LYS A 68 5.07 -4.53 7.00
N ILE A 69 4.16 -4.90 6.10
CA ILE A 69 2.95 -5.66 6.44
C ILE A 69 3.36 -7.02 7.00
N ARG A 70 4.29 -7.73 6.36
CA ARG A 70 4.79 -9.03 6.85
C ARG A 70 5.44 -8.92 8.23
N GLU A 71 6.25 -7.90 8.46
CA GLU A 71 6.88 -7.65 9.77
C GLU A 71 5.83 -7.36 10.86
N GLN A 72 4.82 -6.54 10.56
CA GLN A 72 3.81 -6.12 11.54
C GLN A 72 2.79 -7.22 11.85
N PHE A 73 2.37 -7.97 10.83
CA PHE A 73 1.18 -8.81 10.88
C PHE A 73 1.46 -10.30 10.70
N GLY A 74 2.70 -10.69 10.40
CA GLY A 74 3.08 -12.09 10.15
C GLY A 74 2.46 -12.69 8.88
N THR A 75 1.82 -11.88 8.04
CA THR A 75 1.14 -12.31 6.81
C THR A 75 1.76 -11.67 5.58
N SER A 76 1.78 -12.41 4.47
CA SER A 76 2.23 -11.88 3.19
C SER A 76 1.02 -11.42 2.38
N VAL A 77 1.06 -10.18 1.91
CA VAL A 77 0.05 -9.59 1.02
C VAL A 77 0.75 -9.21 -0.27
N THR A 78 0.09 -9.44 -1.40
CA THR A 78 0.56 -8.93 -2.69
C THR A 78 -0.07 -7.56 -2.93
N LEU A 79 0.74 -6.54 -3.18
CA LEU A 79 0.28 -5.20 -3.49
C LEU A 79 0.32 -4.94 -5.00
N ARG A 80 -0.68 -4.21 -5.49
CA ARG A 80 -0.70 -3.65 -6.85
C ARG A 80 -0.82 -2.14 -6.75
N ILE A 81 0.10 -1.40 -7.37
CA ILE A 81 0.04 0.06 -7.41
C ILE A 81 -0.78 0.51 -8.62
N LYS A 82 -1.86 1.22 -8.38
CA LYS A 82 -2.61 1.98 -9.40
C LYS A 82 -2.17 3.44 -9.35
N ARG A 83 -1.54 3.90 -10.42
CA ARG A 83 -1.06 5.29 -10.54
C ARG A 83 -2.18 6.17 -11.06
N VAL A 84 -2.50 7.24 -10.34
CA VAL A 84 -3.47 8.26 -10.76
C VAL A 84 -2.72 9.57 -10.94
N GLN A 85 -2.42 9.91 -12.19
CA GLN A 85 -1.79 11.18 -12.53
C GLN A 85 -2.85 12.30 -12.53
N PRO A 86 -2.50 13.53 -12.11
CA PRO A 86 -3.42 14.65 -12.21
C PRO A 86 -3.64 15.07 -13.68
N TYR A 87 -4.90 15.33 -14.04
CA TYR A 87 -5.36 15.71 -15.38
C TYR A 87 -4.59 16.87 -16.05
N PHE A 88 -3.96 17.75 -15.28
CA PHE A 88 -3.24 18.91 -15.82
C PHE A 88 -1.83 18.58 -16.35
N TRP A 89 -1.36 17.33 -16.18
CA TRP A 89 -0.08 16.85 -16.73
C TRP A 89 -0.24 15.98 -17.99
N ASP A 90 -1.45 15.74 -18.48
CA ASP A 90 -1.73 15.05 -19.75
C ASP A 90 -1.52 15.97 -20.97
N ARG A 91 -0.48 16.83 -20.94
CA ARG A 91 -0.11 17.70 -22.07
C ARG A 91 1.08 17.16 -22.85
#